data_AF-A0A229P2B2-F1
#
_entry.id   AF-A0A229P2B2-F1
#
_cell.length_a   1.000
_cell.length_b   1.000
_cell.length_c   1.000
_cell.angle_alpha   90.00
_cell.angle_beta   90.00
_cell.angle_gamma   90.00
#
_symmetry.space_group_name_H-M   'P 1'
#
loop_
_entity.id
_entity.type
_entity.pdbx_description
1 polymer ?
#
loop_
_entity_poly.entity_id
_entity_poly.type
_entity_poly.pdbx_seq_one_letter_code
_entity_poly.pdbx_strand_id
1 'polypeptide(L)'
;MSEISAKTSTYLSKHYKGKRFVFYLWVDYLVPAIRISIVSYYEKLELPFGCNLNKVDDLKEVISQFKNKALLNGISAERLLRESSDENEETANFILTVYSKIISC
;
A
#
# COMPACT_ATOMS: atom_id res chain seq x y z
N MET A 1 -8.18 2.51 -10.53
CA MET A 1 -7.28 3.30 -9.64
C MET A 1 -7.26 4.78 -10.03
N SER A 2 -7.03 5.14 -11.30
CA SER A 2 -6.98 6.54 -11.74
C SER A 2 -8.26 7.34 -11.46
N GLU A 3 -9.44 6.75 -11.68
CA GLU A 3 -10.72 7.44 -11.48
C GLU A 3 -11.01 7.75 -10.01
N ILE A 4 -10.70 6.82 -9.09
CA ILE A 4 -10.84 7.03 -7.65
C ILE A 4 -9.91 8.16 -7.19
N SER A 5 -8.64 8.12 -7.63
CA SER A 5 -7.69 9.19 -7.32
C SER A 5 -8.15 10.56 -7.82
N ALA A 6 -8.74 10.63 -9.02
CA ALA A 6 -9.25 11.86 -9.59
C ALA A 6 -10.46 12.39 -8.81
N LYS A 7 -11.47 11.54 -8.57
CA LYS A 7 -12.67 11.94 -7.81
C LYS A 7 -12.34 12.37 -6.38
N THR A 8 -11.42 11.67 -5.72
CA THR A 8 -10.97 12.05 -4.38
C THR A 8 -10.22 13.37 -4.40
N SER A 9 -9.32 13.59 -5.37
CA SER A 9 -8.61 14.87 -5.49
C SER A 9 -9.59 16.03 -5.68
N THR A 10 -10.57 15.87 -6.57
CA THR A 10 -11.63 16.88 -6.79
C THR A 10 -12.43 17.16 -5.53
N TYR A 11 -12.85 16.12 -4.81
CA TYR A 11 -13.57 16.27 -3.55
C TYR A 11 -12.74 17.01 -2.50
N LEU A 12 -11.48 16.61 -2.32
CA LEU A 12 -10.61 17.22 -1.32
C LEU A 12 -10.30 18.68 -1.64
N SER A 13 -9.98 19.02 -2.90
CA SER A 13 -9.78 20.41 -3.32
C SER A 13 -11.02 21.28 -3.15
N LYS A 14 -12.22 20.71 -3.37
CA LYS A 14 -13.48 21.44 -3.18
C LYS A 14 -13.75 21.79 -1.71
N HIS A 15 -13.42 20.89 -0.78
CA HIS A 15 -13.85 20.99 0.62
C HIS A 15 -12.73 21.36 1.61
N TYR A 16 -11.46 21.18 1.25
CA TYR A 16 -10.31 21.31 2.15
C TYR A 16 -9.20 22.18 1.54
N LYS A 17 -9.58 23.31 0.95
CA LYS A 17 -8.64 24.25 0.31
C LYS A 17 -7.51 24.67 1.25
N GLY A 18 -6.27 24.65 0.74
CA GLY A 18 -5.07 24.98 1.50
C GLY A 18 -4.65 23.90 2.51
N LYS A 19 -5.30 22.74 2.51
CA LYS A 19 -4.88 21.57 3.29
C LYS A 19 -4.10 20.61 2.40
N ARG A 20 -3.34 19.73 3.05
CA ARG A 20 -2.59 18.66 2.40
C ARG A 20 -3.07 17.34 2.97
N PHE A 21 -3.06 16.32 2.13
CA PHE A 21 -3.38 14.94 2.49
C PHE A 21 -2.27 14.03 1.97
N VAL A 22 -2.08 12.88 2.60
CA VAL A 22 -1.26 11.80 2.07
C VAL A 22 -2.17 10.65 1.65
N PHE A 23 -2.12 10.33 0.36
CA PHE A 23 -2.64 9.08 -0.18
C PHE A 23 -1.55 8.04 -0.06
N TYR A 24 -1.85 6.85 0.44
CA TYR A 24 -0.92 5.73 0.40
C TYR A 24 -1.63 4.39 0.23
N LEU A 25 -0.91 3.46 -0.39
CA LEU A 25 -1.39 2.12 -0.72
C LEU A 25 -0.29 1.10 -0.39
N TRP A 26 -0.69 0.02 0.28
CA TRP A 26 0.20 -1.05 0.72
C TRP A 26 -0.54 -2.39 0.77
N VAL A 27 0.21 -3.48 0.86
CA VAL A 27 -0.33 -4.84 0.99
C VAL A 27 -0.27 -5.30 2.43
N ASP A 28 -1.44 -5.64 2.96
CA ASP A 28 -1.52 -6.43 4.19
C ASP A 28 -1.31 -7.90 3.83
N TYR A 29 -0.25 -8.50 4.36
CA TYR A 29 0.07 -9.90 4.11
C TYR A 29 -0.60 -10.84 5.12
N LEU A 30 -0.98 -10.34 6.29
CA LEU A 30 -1.68 -11.12 7.33
C LEU A 30 -3.14 -11.31 6.96
N VAL A 31 -3.73 -10.27 6.38
CA VAL A 31 -5.05 -10.30 5.77
C VAL A 31 -4.82 -9.99 4.30
N PRO A 32 -5.00 -10.94 3.36
CA PRO A 32 -4.66 -10.76 1.94
C PRO A 32 -5.50 -9.65 1.30
N ALA A 33 -5.10 -8.42 1.55
CA ALA A 33 -5.84 -7.21 1.23
C ALA A 33 -4.88 -6.11 0.76
N ILE A 34 -5.33 -5.36 -0.23
CA ILE A 34 -4.71 -4.09 -0.61
C ILE A 34 -5.40 -3.02 0.23
N ARG A 35 -4.63 -2.32 1.07
CA ARG A 35 -5.13 -1.22 1.89
C ARG A 35 -4.86 0.11 1.21
N ILE A 36 -5.88 0.96 1.18
CA ILE A 36 -5.82 2.33 0.67
C ILE A 36 -6.17 3.26 1.81
N SER A 37 -5.40 4.34 1.97
CA SER A 37 -5.63 5.31 3.03
C SER A 37 -5.38 6.72 2.53
N ILE A 38 -6.21 7.64 3.00
CA ILE A 38 -6.12 9.07 2.74
C ILE A 38 -6.30 9.77 4.07
N VAL A 39 -5.24 10.40 4.54
CA VAL A 39 -5.21 11.05 5.85
C VAL A 39 -4.72 12.47 5.72
N SER A 40 -5.13 13.34 6.65
CA SER A 40 -4.61 14.70 6.71
C SER A 40 -3.10 14.69 6.92
N TYR A 41 -2.39 15.50 6.14
CA TYR A 41 -0.95 15.64 6.22
C TYR A 41 -0.60 16.90 7.00
N TYR A 42 -0.08 16.72 8.20
CA TYR A 42 0.58 17.75 8.99
C TYR A 42 2.09 17.64 8.72
N GLU A 43 2.78 18.77 8.54
CA GLU A 43 4.17 18.80 8.08
C GLU A 43 5.05 17.83 8.88
N LYS A 44 5.87 17.03 8.16
CA LYS A 44 6.79 16.01 8.71
C LYS A 44 6.14 14.77 9.32
N LEU A 45 4.81 14.59 9.23
CA LEU A 45 4.22 13.30 9.61
C LEU A 45 4.65 12.25 8.58
N GLU A 46 5.50 11.31 9.00
CA GLU A 46 5.81 10.13 8.20
C GLU A 46 4.57 9.22 8.10
N LEU A 47 4.62 8.25 7.18
CA LEU A 47 3.57 7.24 7.08
C LEU A 47 3.50 6.47 8.42
N PRO A 48 2.32 6.04 8.88
CA PRO A 48 2.11 5.54 10.25
C PRO A 48 2.58 4.09 10.43
N PHE A 49 3.74 3.75 9.89
CA PHE A 49 4.30 2.41 9.91
C PHE A 49 5.50 2.37 10.86
N GLY A 50 5.44 1.49 11.86
CA GLY A 50 6.55 1.23 12.79
C GLY A 50 7.60 0.26 12.24
N CYS A 51 7.77 0.20 10.92
CA CYS A 51 8.67 -0.73 10.24
C CYS A 51 9.47 -0.03 9.13
N ASN A 52 10.44 -0.75 8.56
CA ASN A 52 11.22 -0.23 7.44
C ASN A 52 10.35 -0.11 6.19
N LEU A 53 10.41 1.04 5.54
CA LEU A 53 9.59 1.32 4.35
C LEU A 53 10.42 1.26 3.08
N ASN A 54 9.98 0.43 2.13
CA ASN A 54 10.40 0.53 0.74
C ASN A 54 9.37 1.40 0.00
N LYS A 55 9.66 2.68 -0.16
CA LYS A 55 8.78 3.62 -0.88
C LYS A 55 8.96 3.44 -2.38
N VAL A 56 7.87 3.19 -3.08
CA VAL A 56 7.86 2.99 -4.53
C VAL A 56 7.05 4.08 -5.22
N ASP A 57 7.47 4.43 -6.43
CA ASP A 57 6.84 5.50 -7.22
C ASP A 57 5.72 4.96 -8.15
N ASP A 58 5.69 3.66 -8.42
CA ASP A 58 4.62 3.01 -9.20
C ASP A 58 3.77 2.09 -8.30
N LEU A 59 2.45 2.37 -8.27
CA LEU A 59 1.46 1.53 -7.60
C LEU A 59 1.48 0.07 -8.10
N LYS A 60 1.92 -0.17 -9.35
CA LYS A 60 2.05 -1.52 -9.92
C LYS A 60 3.05 -2.36 -9.14
N GLU A 61 4.07 -1.76 -8.54
CA GLU A 61 5.05 -2.48 -7.72
C GLU A 61 4.38 -3.04 -6.45
N VAL A 62 3.50 -2.26 -5.81
CA VAL A 62 2.72 -2.74 -4.67
C VAL A 62 1.75 -3.85 -5.08
N ILE A 63 1.10 -3.72 -6.24
CA ILE A 63 0.22 -4.78 -6.79
C ILE A 63 1.02 -6.05 -7.12
N SER A 64 2.25 -5.91 -7.63
CA SER A 64 3.14 -7.05 -7.88
C SER A 64 3.47 -7.78 -6.59
N GLN A 65 3.77 -7.05 -5.50
CA GLN A 65 3.96 -7.65 -4.17
C GLN A 65 2.71 -8.38 -3.68
N PHE A 66 1.51 -7.84 -3.94
CA PHE A 66 0.25 -8.52 -3.60
C PHE A 66 0.16 -9.87 -4.30
N LYS A 67 0.41 -9.90 -5.62
CA LYS A 67 0.37 -11.14 -6.41
C LYS A 67 1.37 -12.18 -5.90
N ASN A 68 2.56 -11.75 -5.50
CA ASN A 68 3.66 -12.66 -5.22
C ASN A 68 3.67 -13.13 -3.75
N LYS A 69 3.22 -12.27 -2.83
CA LYS A 69 3.37 -12.49 -1.38
C LYS A 69 2.07 -12.58 -0.60
N ALA A 70 0.92 -12.14 -1.14
CA ALA A 70 -0.33 -12.29 -0.40
C ALA A 70 -0.63 -13.78 -0.26
N LEU A 71 -0.63 -14.26 0.99
CA LEU A 71 -0.95 -15.63 1.33
C LEU A 71 -2.47 -15.74 1.47
N LEU A 72 -3.11 -16.52 0.60
CA LEU A 72 -4.49 -16.95 0.79
C LEU A 72 -4.42 -18.31 1.50
N ASN A 73 -4.85 -18.36 2.77
CA ASN A 73 -4.79 -19.57 3.62
C ASN A 73 -3.37 -20.17 3.80
N GLY A 74 -2.34 -19.32 3.96
CA GLY A 74 -0.96 -19.79 4.16
C GLY A 74 -0.19 -20.11 2.86
N ILE A 75 -0.84 -20.00 1.70
CA ILE A 75 -0.25 -20.28 0.39
C ILE A 75 -0.19 -18.98 -0.41
N SER A 76 0.98 -18.62 -0.96
CA SER A 76 1.11 -17.41 -1.77
C SER A 76 0.21 -17.47 -3.00
N ALA A 77 -0.36 -16.34 -3.42
CA ALA A 77 -1.23 -16.28 -4.59
C ALA A 77 -0.51 -16.77 -5.88
N GLU A 78 0.81 -16.65 -5.97
CA GLU A 78 1.64 -17.29 -7.01
C GLU A 78 1.71 -18.83 -6.87
N ARG A 79 1.82 -19.37 -5.65
CA ARG A 79 1.75 -20.84 -5.39
C ARG A 79 0.37 -21.44 -5.66
N LEU A 80 -0.70 -20.68 -5.51
CA LEU A 80 -2.03 -21.15 -5.90
C LEU A 80 -2.19 -21.23 -7.43
N LEU A 81 -1.36 -20.50 -8.18
CA LEU A 81 -1.29 -20.55 -9.65
C LEU A 81 -0.24 -21.56 -10.16
N ARG A 82 0.69 -21.96 -9.29
CA ARG A 82 1.74 -22.96 -9.50
C ARG A 82 1.66 -23.95 -8.33
N GLU A 83 0.71 -24.86 -8.36
CA GLU A 83 0.53 -25.87 -7.30
C GLU A 83 1.89 -26.44 -6.83
N SER A 84 2.08 -26.69 -5.52
CA SER A 84 3.20 -27.45 -4.89
C SER A 84 4.44 -26.71 -4.32
N SER A 85 4.97 -27.31 -3.24
CA SER A 85 6.32 -27.24 -2.64
C SER A 85 6.81 -25.98 -1.91
N ASP A 86 6.88 -26.10 -0.57
CA ASP A 86 7.97 -25.74 0.37
C ASP A 86 7.95 -24.45 1.21
N GLU A 87 7.34 -24.55 2.40
CA GLU A 87 7.39 -23.55 3.46
C GLU A 87 8.73 -23.58 4.19
N ASN A 88 9.49 -22.47 4.17
CA ASN A 88 10.38 -22.12 5.28
C ASN A 88 10.86 -20.66 5.24
N GLU A 89 11.02 -20.12 6.47
CA GLU A 89 11.90 -19.00 6.87
C GLU A 89 11.45 -17.58 6.47
N GLU A 90 11.58 -16.52 7.27
CA GLU A 90 12.28 -16.26 8.53
C GLU A 90 11.79 -14.91 9.08
N THR A 91 11.96 -14.65 10.37
CA THR A 91 11.64 -13.37 11.03
C THR A 91 12.65 -12.27 10.68
N ALA A 92 12.80 -11.98 9.38
CA ALA A 92 13.67 -10.93 8.86
C ALA A 92 13.03 -9.55 9.05
N ASN A 93 13.85 -8.53 9.29
CA ASN A 93 13.50 -7.10 9.27
C ASN A 93 12.34 -6.81 8.31
N PHE A 94 11.13 -6.63 8.83
CA PHE A 94 9.94 -6.50 8.00
C PHE A 94 10.00 -5.21 7.18
N ILE A 95 10.20 -5.35 5.87
CA ILE A 95 10.19 -4.23 4.93
C ILE A 95 8.81 -4.16 4.28
N LEU A 96 8.11 -3.05 4.50
CA LEU A 96 6.83 -2.79 3.89
C LEU A 96 7.00 -1.96 2.61
N THR A 97 6.58 -2.53 1.47
CA THR A 97 6.50 -1.78 0.21
C THR A 97 5.24 -0.92 0.21
N VAL A 98 5.41 0.39 0.03
CA VAL A 98 4.31 1.36 0.07
C VAL A 98 4.44 2.35 -1.08
N TYR A 99 3.33 2.55 -1.79
CA TYR A 99 3.17 3.69 -2.69
C TYR A 99 2.54 4.84 -1.89
N SER A 100 3.05 6.06 -2.05
CA SER A 100 2.44 7.22 -1.42
C SER A 100 2.54 8.47 -2.29
N LYS A 101 1.56 9.36 -2.16
CA LYS A 101 1.52 10.63 -2.87
C LYS A 101 0.88 11.70 -1.99
N ILE A 102 1.50 12.87 -1.95
CA ILE A 102 0.90 14.04 -1.31
C ILE A 102 -0.12 14.66 -2.27
N ILE A 103 -1.32 14.93 -1.75
CA ILE A 103 -2.39 15.65 -2.42
C ILE A 103 -2.46 17.05 -1.79
N SER A 104 -2.26 18.07 -2.61
CA SER A 104 -2.43 19.47 -2.22
C SER A 104 -3.78 19.96 -2.74
N CYS A 105 -4.57 20.57 -1.86
CA CYS A 105 -5.98 20.91 -2.12
C CYS A 105 -6.21 22.38 -2.37
#